data_AF-C5KM62-F1
#
_entry.id   AF-C5KM62-F1
#
_cell.length_a   1.000
_cell.length_b   1.000
_cell.length_c   1.000
_cell.angle_alpha   90.00
_cell.angle_beta   90.00
_cell.angle_gamma   90.00
#
_symmetry.space_group_name_H-M   'P 1'
#
loop_
_entity.id
_entity.type
_entity.pdbx_description
1 polymer ?
#
loop_
_entity_poly.entity_id
_entity_poly.type
_entity_poly.pdbx_seq_one_letter_code
_entity_poly.pdbx_strand_id
1 'polypeptide(L)'
;MLSKAAYVRPVAAYSAFGRTAACQVRHSSSFTNGMGFGITIPQLSGPGGVFVTKYKITRPYNENTTWDDLLLYMPERDQLAKFTKDVPLFIRYLKLVTDQEGRKEAFREFYQRCKDGLTVENDIFLTTDELLALMWKNGYTEKERNAIQATFPSDYRFHYPELSVLFDVPEEDTYKFCLRSRMEKSHIGELDYDKVGINSIPHLIQFIQVKRKGFLRDHWLIFAGGWYIFKNFPFYNYLFYMKTYGFSLWFVSCWYLFSRMANRVWRR
;
A
#
# COMPACT_ATOMS: atom_id res chain seq x y z
N MET A 1 30.90 -12.86 -18.26
CA MET A 1 30.82 -13.02 -19.73
C MET A 1 29.45 -12.57 -20.20
N LEU A 2 29.43 -11.66 -21.19
CA LEU A 2 28.32 -11.20 -22.03
C LEU A 2 27.17 -10.38 -21.40
N SER A 3 27.29 -9.07 -21.58
CA SER A 3 26.22 -8.07 -21.71
C SER A 3 25.10 -8.54 -22.65
N LYS A 4 23.84 -8.44 -22.20
CA LYS A 4 22.66 -8.37 -23.07
C LYS A 4 21.62 -7.43 -22.47
N ALA A 5 21.45 -6.28 -23.12
CA ALA A 5 20.28 -5.43 -22.99
C ALA A 5 19.02 -6.23 -23.31
N ALA A 6 18.11 -6.37 -22.34
CA ALA A 6 16.84 -7.07 -22.53
C ALA A 6 15.79 -6.12 -23.12
N TYR A 7 15.73 -6.09 -24.44
CA TYR A 7 14.59 -5.55 -25.18
C TYR A 7 13.42 -6.54 -25.05
N VAL A 8 12.39 -6.18 -24.30
CA VAL A 8 11.19 -7.02 -24.11
C VAL A 8 10.30 -6.90 -25.35
N ARG A 9 10.13 -8.00 -26.09
CA ARG A 9 9.01 -8.17 -27.04
C ARG A 9 7.98 -9.13 -26.42
N PRO A 10 6.68 -8.82 -26.44
CA PRO A 10 5.66 -9.76 -26.03
C PRO A 10 5.37 -10.74 -27.19
N VAL A 11 5.53 -12.04 -26.94
CA VAL A 11 5.05 -13.09 -27.84
C VAL A 11 3.73 -13.61 -27.28
N ALA A 12 2.66 -13.39 -28.04
CA ALA A 12 1.37 -14.02 -27.83
C ALA A 12 1.44 -15.48 -28.30
N ALA A 13 1.02 -16.42 -27.45
CA ALA A 13 0.77 -17.80 -27.84
C ALA A 13 -0.61 -18.22 -27.34
N TYR A 14 -1.54 -18.39 -28.28
CA TYR A 14 -2.79 -19.10 -28.10
C TYR A 14 -2.56 -20.60 -28.33
N SER A 15 -3.14 -21.46 -27.49
CA SER A 15 -3.56 -22.82 -27.90
C SER A 15 -4.67 -23.34 -26.99
N ALA A 16 -5.58 -24.08 -27.60
CA ALA A 16 -6.92 -24.40 -27.14
C ALA A 16 -7.06 -25.79 -26.49
N PHE A 17 -8.26 -26.01 -25.90
CA PHE A 17 -8.91 -27.27 -25.52
C PHE A 17 -8.53 -27.99 -24.20
N GLY A 18 -9.34 -27.71 -23.16
CA GLY A 18 -10.32 -28.66 -22.62
C GLY A 18 -9.85 -29.77 -21.67
N ARG A 19 -9.99 -29.54 -20.35
CA ARG A 19 -10.64 -30.45 -19.38
C ARG A 19 -10.83 -29.73 -18.03
N THR A 20 -11.97 -30.01 -17.42
CA THR A 20 -12.53 -29.41 -16.21
C THR A 20 -11.62 -29.50 -14.98
N ALA A 21 -11.16 -28.35 -14.50
CA ALA A 21 -10.82 -28.09 -13.11
C ALA A 21 -11.24 -26.64 -12.83
N ALA A 22 -11.85 -26.38 -11.67
CA ALA A 22 -12.46 -25.10 -11.31
C ALA A 22 -11.47 -23.93 -11.51
N CYS A 23 -11.66 -23.19 -12.61
CA CYS A 23 -10.90 -22.00 -12.95
C CYS A 23 -11.62 -20.81 -12.33
N GLN A 24 -11.00 -20.17 -11.33
CA GLN A 24 -11.34 -18.80 -10.96
C GLN A 24 -11.25 -17.95 -12.23
N VAL A 25 -12.40 -17.51 -12.72
CA VAL A 25 -12.51 -16.72 -13.94
C VAL A 25 -11.86 -15.36 -13.66
N ARG A 26 -10.64 -15.19 -14.19
CA ARG A 26 -10.05 -13.87 -14.43
C ARG A 26 -10.97 -13.10 -15.36
N HIS A 27 -11.63 -12.07 -14.84
CA HIS A 27 -12.12 -10.98 -15.68
C HIS A 27 -11.14 -9.82 -15.59
N SER A 28 -10.25 -9.74 -16.58
CA SER A 28 -9.56 -8.50 -16.94
C SER A 28 -10.51 -7.63 -17.74
N SER A 29 -10.98 -6.54 -17.17
CA SER A 29 -11.53 -5.41 -17.92
C SER A 29 -10.74 -4.17 -17.57
N SER A 30 -9.65 -3.99 -18.31
CA SER A 30 -8.86 -2.76 -18.36
C SER A 30 -9.69 -1.65 -19.00
N PHE A 31 -10.24 -0.74 -18.20
CA PHE A 31 -10.70 0.57 -18.67
C PHE A 31 -9.52 1.55 -18.57
N THR A 32 -8.98 1.88 -19.72
CA THR A 32 -7.95 2.90 -19.94
C THR A 32 -8.56 4.29 -19.79
N ASN A 33 -8.16 5.03 -18.75
CA ASN A 33 -7.89 6.48 -18.80
C ASN A 33 -7.19 6.88 -17.49
N GLY A 34 -5.93 7.30 -17.62
CA GLY A 34 -4.94 7.41 -16.54
C GLY A 34 -3.98 6.22 -16.62
N MET A 35 -2.66 6.45 -16.54
CA MET A 35 -1.66 5.38 -16.46
C MET A 35 -1.85 4.64 -15.12
N GLY A 36 -2.84 3.74 -15.10
CA GLY A 36 -3.04 2.80 -14.02
C GLY A 36 -1.92 1.78 -14.10
N PHE A 37 -0.97 1.89 -13.17
CA PHE A 37 -0.26 0.72 -12.68
C PHE A 37 -1.31 -0.37 -12.41
N GLY A 38 -0.97 -1.65 -12.58
CA GLY A 38 -1.90 -2.80 -12.44
C GLY A 38 -2.54 -2.98 -11.06
N ILE A 39 -2.62 -1.90 -10.27
CA ILE A 39 -3.45 -1.66 -9.11
C ILE A 39 -4.90 -1.98 -9.50
N THR A 40 -5.35 -3.17 -9.10
CA THR A 40 -6.76 -3.40 -8.87
C THR A 40 -7.18 -2.53 -7.70
N ILE A 41 -7.61 -1.30 -7.98
CA ILE A 41 -8.32 -0.49 -7.00
C ILE A 41 -9.50 -1.36 -6.52
N PRO A 42 -9.66 -1.63 -5.21
CA PRO A 42 -10.83 -2.36 -4.74
C PRO A 42 -12.06 -1.64 -5.29
N GLN A 43 -12.79 -2.36 -6.14
CA GLN A 43 -13.86 -1.86 -6.97
C GLN A 43 -14.77 -0.94 -6.17
N LEU A 44 -14.99 0.28 -6.68
CA LEU A 44 -15.92 1.25 -6.11
C LEU A 44 -17.21 0.54 -5.73
N SER A 45 -17.62 0.72 -4.48
CA SER A 45 -18.73 0.06 -3.81
C SER A 45 -20.02 0.10 -4.65
N GLY A 46 -20.22 -1.01 -5.34
CA GLY A 46 -21.29 -1.38 -6.25
C GLY A 46 -21.15 -2.90 -6.50
N PRO A 47 -22.20 -3.57 -6.97
CA PRO A 47 -22.39 -4.99 -6.72
C PRO A 47 -21.29 -5.87 -7.33
N GLY A 48 -20.51 -6.51 -6.45
CA GLY A 48 -19.31 -7.30 -6.77
C GLY A 48 -18.06 -6.85 -6.00
N GLY A 49 -18.04 -5.62 -5.48
CA GLY A 49 -16.91 -5.04 -4.73
C GLY A 49 -16.91 -5.33 -3.22
N VAL A 50 -15.93 -4.75 -2.52
CA VAL A 50 -15.75 -4.88 -1.07
C VAL A 50 -16.92 -4.22 -0.33
N PHE A 51 -17.62 -4.98 0.51
CA PHE A 51 -18.70 -4.44 1.34
C PHE A 51 -18.13 -3.50 2.41
N VAL A 52 -18.53 -2.23 2.36
CA VAL A 52 -18.17 -1.26 3.41
C VAL A 52 -18.99 -1.57 4.65
N THR A 53 -18.31 -1.69 5.80
CA THR A 53 -18.97 -1.83 7.09
C THR A 53 -19.08 -0.47 7.78
N LYS A 54 -20.00 -0.35 8.76
CA LYS A 54 -20.09 0.84 9.62
C LYS A 54 -18.88 1.00 10.56
N TYR A 55 -18.02 -0.01 10.65
CA TYR A 55 -16.90 -0.02 11.58
C TYR A 55 -15.67 0.61 10.93
N LYS A 56 -14.96 1.42 11.72
CA LYS A 56 -13.68 1.98 11.31
C LYS A 56 -12.59 0.93 11.44
N ILE A 57 -11.56 1.05 10.61
CA ILE A 57 -10.36 0.23 10.71
C ILE A 57 -9.67 0.61 12.02
N THR A 58 -9.42 -0.40 12.86
CA THR A 58 -8.68 -0.24 14.12
C THR A 58 -7.34 -0.93 14.00
N ARG A 59 -6.30 -0.28 14.51
CA ARG A 59 -4.91 -0.74 14.51
C ARG A 59 -4.35 -0.61 15.92
N PRO A 60 -3.31 -1.38 16.28
CA PRO A 60 -2.69 -1.26 17.59
C PRO A 60 -2.24 0.19 17.84
N TYR A 61 -2.46 0.65 19.07
CA TYR A 61 -2.08 1.99 19.48
C TYR A 61 -0.56 2.08 19.63
N ASN A 62 0.01 3.16 19.11
CA ASN A 62 1.40 3.54 19.27
C ASN A 62 1.45 5.06 19.42
N GLU A 63 2.28 5.58 20.33
CA GLU A 63 2.35 7.01 20.62
C GLU A 63 3.02 7.80 19.48
N ASN A 64 3.98 7.17 18.80
CA ASN A 64 4.85 7.82 17.82
C ASN A 64 4.39 7.64 16.37
N THR A 65 3.35 6.84 16.13
CA THR A 65 2.94 6.50 14.77
C THR A 65 1.45 6.59 14.54
N THR A 66 1.09 6.86 13.29
CA THR A 66 -0.31 6.90 12.84
C THR A 66 -0.49 6.12 11.56
N TRP A 67 -1.67 5.51 11.43
CA TRP A 67 -2.02 4.74 10.26
C TRP A 67 -2.82 5.60 9.29
N ASP A 68 -2.37 5.69 8.04
CA ASP A 68 -3.09 6.38 6.98
C ASP A 68 -2.92 5.65 5.64
N ASP A 69 -3.71 6.05 4.64
CA ASP A 69 -3.61 5.55 3.29
C ASP A 69 -2.46 6.25 2.54
N LEU A 70 -1.45 5.47 2.13
CA LEU A 70 -0.27 5.91 1.38
C LEU A 70 -0.64 6.58 0.05
N LEU A 71 -1.75 6.20 -0.60
CA LEU A 71 -2.21 6.83 -1.84
C LEU A 71 -2.84 8.21 -1.60
N LEU A 72 -3.55 8.38 -0.47
CA LEU A 72 -4.19 9.65 -0.15
C LEU A 72 -3.21 10.64 0.46
N TYR A 73 -2.34 10.14 1.35
CA TYR A 73 -1.38 10.96 2.07
C TYR A 73 -0.14 11.29 1.23
N MET A 74 0.25 10.41 0.29
CA MET A 74 1.45 10.55 -0.55
C MET A 74 2.70 10.93 0.26
N PRO A 75 3.15 10.08 1.19
CA PRO A 75 4.26 10.41 2.08
C PRO A 75 5.59 10.49 1.34
N GLU A 76 6.45 11.39 1.84
CA GLU A 76 7.88 11.34 1.56
C GLU A 76 8.57 10.29 2.44
N ARG A 77 9.77 9.84 2.02
CA ARG A 77 10.53 8.78 2.70
C ARG A 77 10.76 9.05 4.19
N ASP A 78 10.99 10.31 4.55
CA ASP A 78 11.29 10.69 5.93
C ASP A 78 10.07 10.61 6.85
N GLN A 79 8.86 10.71 6.30
CA GLN A 79 7.59 10.69 7.03
C GLN A 79 7.12 9.27 7.34
N LEU A 80 7.76 8.25 6.75
CA LEU A 80 7.46 6.84 7.04
C LEU A 80 8.06 6.45 8.39
N ALA A 81 7.32 5.63 9.13
CA ALA A 81 7.77 5.11 10.41
C ALA A 81 8.99 4.19 10.20
N LYS A 82 10.06 4.44 10.96
CA LYS A 82 11.29 3.62 10.94
C LYS A 82 11.32 2.73 12.16
N PHE A 83 11.80 1.51 11.99
CA PHE A 83 12.03 0.56 13.06
C PHE A 83 13.37 -0.15 12.86
N THR A 84 13.92 -0.70 13.94
CA THR A 84 15.13 -1.52 13.88
C THR A 84 14.74 -2.98 13.73
N LYS A 85 15.12 -3.60 12.62
CA LYS A 85 14.89 -5.01 12.32
C LYS A 85 16.11 -5.83 12.70
N ASP A 86 15.90 -6.96 13.36
CA ASP A 86 16.94 -7.97 13.59
C ASP A 86 17.10 -8.86 12.36
N VAL A 87 18.31 -8.94 11.82
CA VAL A 87 18.59 -9.56 10.51
C VAL A 87 19.59 -10.75 10.58
N PRO A 88 19.71 -11.55 11.66
CA PRO A 88 20.73 -12.61 11.74
C PRO A 88 20.47 -13.76 10.75
N LEU A 89 19.20 -14.08 10.49
CA LEU A 89 18.81 -15.13 9.55
C LEU A 89 19.22 -14.77 8.11
N PHE A 90 18.93 -13.54 7.70
CA PHE A 90 19.29 -13.06 6.37
C PHE A 90 20.80 -12.85 6.22
N ILE A 91 21.52 -12.42 7.26
CA ILE A 91 23.00 -12.35 7.22
C ILE A 91 23.62 -13.72 6.94
N ARG A 92 23.11 -14.80 7.57
CA ARG A 92 23.61 -16.16 7.30
C ARG A 92 23.38 -16.58 5.85
N TYR A 93 22.21 -16.27 5.31
CA TYR A 93 21.88 -16.56 3.93
C TYR A 93 22.74 -15.72 2.95
N LEU A 94 22.88 -14.43 3.23
CA LEU A 94 23.68 -13.53 2.43
C LEU A 94 25.15 -13.96 2.39
N LYS A 95 25.70 -14.47 3.49
CA LYS A 95 27.05 -15.04 3.50
C LYS A 95 27.19 -16.19 2.50
N LEU A 96 26.21 -17.11 2.47
CA LEU A 96 26.23 -18.24 1.55
C LEU A 96 26.15 -17.78 0.08
N VAL A 97 25.30 -16.81 -0.22
CA VAL A 97 25.14 -16.26 -1.59
C VAL A 97 26.40 -15.52 -2.02
N THR A 98 26.93 -14.63 -1.18
CA THR A 98 28.13 -13.84 -1.50
C THR A 98 29.40 -14.69 -1.61
N ASP A 99 29.49 -15.79 -0.85
CA ASP A 99 30.57 -16.77 -1.01
C ASP A 99 30.47 -17.53 -2.35
N GLN A 100 29.26 -17.82 -2.84
CA GLN A 100 29.04 -18.46 -4.15
C GLN A 100 29.31 -17.51 -5.31
N GLU A 101 28.95 -16.23 -5.18
CA GLU A 101 29.12 -15.21 -6.23
C GLU A 101 30.50 -14.53 -6.20
N GLY A 102 31.30 -14.75 -5.15
CA GLY A 102 32.61 -14.13 -4.97
C GLY A 102 32.58 -12.66 -4.51
N ARG A 103 31.41 -12.14 -4.07
CA ARG A 103 31.20 -10.74 -3.66
C ARG A 103 31.33 -10.52 -2.14
N LYS A 104 32.47 -10.91 -1.56
CA LYS A 104 32.69 -10.86 -0.09
C LYS A 104 32.74 -9.44 0.49
N GLU A 105 33.07 -8.45 -0.34
CA GLU A 105 33.16 -7.04 0.09
C GLU A 105 31.77 -6.47 0.42
N ALA A 106 30.76 -6.73 -0.43
CA ALA A 106 29.38 -6.33 -0.20
C ALA A 106 28.80 -6.94 1.08
N PHE A 107 29.15 -8.20 1.38
CA PHE A 107 28.78 -8.83 2.65
C PHE A 107 29.39 -8.09 3.84
N ARG A 108 30.68 -7.75 3.79
CA ARG A 108 31.38 -7.08 4.88
C ARG A 108 30.77 -5.70 5.17
N GLU A 109 30.48 -4.94 4.12
CA GLU A 109 29.89 -3.61 4.23
C GLU A 109 28.47 -3.66 4.82
N PHE A 110 27.63 -4.56 4.30
CA PHE A 110 26.28 -4.75 4.84
C PHE A 110 26.30 -5.29 6.28
N TYR A 111 27.22 -6.20 6.61
CA TYR A 111 27.37 -6.71 7.97
C TYR A 111 27.78 -5.62 8.95
N GLN A 112 28.66 -4.69 8.54
CA GLN A 112 29.03 -3.54 9.37
C GLN A 112 27.85 -2.61 9.62
N ARG A 113 27.02 -2.36 8.60
CA ARG A 113 25.79 -1.55 8.71
C ARG A 113 24.74 -2.17 9.63
N CYS A 114 24.66 -3.50 9.66
CA CYS A 114 23.64 -4.24 10.42
C CYS A 114 24.06 -4.62 11.86
N LYS A 115 25.22 -4.16 12.36
CA LYS A 115 25.75 -4.58 13.68
C LYS A 115 24.78 -4.29 14.84
N ASP A 116 24.12 -3.14 14.81
CA ASP A 116 23.18 -2.69 15.85
C ASP A 116 21.71 -2.93 15.43
N GLY A 117 21.51 -3.80 14.44
CA GLY A 117 20.23 -4.00 13.75
C GLY A 117 20.08 -3.09 12.53
N LEU A 118 19.18 -3.46 11.62
CA LEU A 118 18.94 -2.71 10.39
C LEU A 118 17.79 -1.72 10.61
N THR A 119 18.09 -0.43 10.65
CA THR A 119 17.07 0.62 10.71
C THR A 119 16.45 0.84 9.33
N VAL A 120 15.17 0.49 9.18
CA VAL A 120 14.41 0.56 7.92
C VAL A 120 12.98 1.04 8.14
N GLU A 121 12.35 1.53 7.08
CA GLU A 121 10.95 1.91 7.04
C GLU A 121 10.04 0.68 7.16
N ASN A 122 9.06 0.70 8.07
CA ASN A 122 8.27 -0.48 8.46
C ASN A 122 7.43 -1.08 7.34
N ASP A 123 6.76 -0.23 6.56
CA ASP A 123 5.78 -0.69 5.56
C ASP A 123 6.36 -0.93 4.17
N ILE A 124 7.67 -0.78 3.99
CA ILE A 124 8.35 -0.96 2.69
C ILE A 124 9.07 -2.31 2.68
N PHE A 125 8.33 -3.32 2.27
CA PHE A 125 8.85 -4.69 2.18
C PHE A 125 8.21 -5.47 1.03
N LEU A 126 8.82 -6.60 0.70
CA LEU A 126 8.22 -7.70 -0.07
C LEU A 126 8.06 -8.92 0.83
N THR A 127 6.99 -9.68 0.62
CA THR A 127 6.84 -11.00 1.28
C THR A 127 7.65 -12.07 0.56
N THR A 128 7.94 -13.19 1.23
CA THR A 128 8.60 -14.34 0.58
C THR A 128 7.85 -14.83 -0.65
N ASP A 129 6.52 -14.88 -0.59
CA ASP A 129 5.71 -15.40 -1.68
C ASP A 129 5.77 -14.49 -2.91
N GLU A 130 5.81 -13.16 -2.69
CA GLU A 130 6.03 -12.17 -3.75
C GLU A 130 7.41 -12.35 -4.37
N LEU A 131 8.44 -12.48 -3.54
CA LEU A 131 9.80 -12.66 -4.00
C LEU A 131 9.96 -13.96 -4.82
N LEU A 132 9.41 -15.07 -4.34
CA LEU A 132 9.43 -16.36 -5.04
C LEU A 132 8.68 -16.30 -6.38
N ALA A 133 7.55 -15.58 -6.44
CA ALA A 133 6.82 -15.37 -7.68
C ALA A 133 7.61 -14.51 -8.68
N LEU A 134 8.34 -13.50 -8.20
CA LEU A 134 9.22 -12.67 -9.05
C LEU A 134 10.41 -13.46 -9.57
N MET A 135 11.05 -14.24 -8.71
CA MET A 135 12.15 -15.12 -9.09
C MET A 135 11.72 -16.13 -10.16
N TRP A 136 10.52 -16.70 -10.04
CA TRP A 136 9.98 -17.58 -11.08
C TRP A 136 9.76 -16.87 -12.41
N LYS A 137 9.16 -15.66 -12.39
CA LYS A 137 8.93 -14.87 -13.61
C LYS A 137 10.24 -14.48 -14.30
N ASN A 138 11.29 -14.24 -13.53
CA ASN A 138 12.61 -13.84 -14.05
C ASN A 138 13.51 -15.04 -14.42
N GLY A 139 13.04 -16.27 -14.23
CA GLY A 139 13.76 -17.48 -14.66
C GLY A 139 14.89 -17.94 -13.72
N TYR A 140 14.81 -17.61 -12.42
CA TYR A 140 15.72 -18.17 -11.42
C TYR A 140 15.54 -19.67 -11.29
N THR A 141 16.62 -20.37 -10.91
CA THR A 141 16.60 -21.82 -10.83
C THR A 141 15.73 -22.32 -9.69
N GLU A 142 15.15 -23.51 -9.83
CA GLU A 142 14.36 -24.14 -8.75
C GLU A 142 15.20 -24.37 -7.50
N LYS A 143 16.51 -24.59 -7.64
CA LYS A 143 17.43 -24.77 -6.51
C LYS A 143 17.53 -23.50 -5.65
N GLU A 144 17.68 -22.33 -6.27
CA GLU A 144 17.74 -21.04 -5.56
C GLU A 144 16.41 -20.69 -4.92
N ARG A 145 15.30 -20.95 -5.62
CA ARG A 145 13.94 -20.74 -5.06
C ARG A 145 13.68 -21.64 -3.85
N ASN A 146 14.04 -22.92 -3.95
CA ASN A 146 13.89 -23.88 -2.86
C ASN A 146 14.79 -23.52 -1.67
N ALA A 147 15.99 -22.98 -1.93
CA ALA A 147 16.86 -22.49 -0.86
C ALA A 147 16.20 -21.36 -0.07
N ILE A 148 15.63 -20.35 -0.75
CA ILE A 148 14.93 -19.24 -0.08
C ILE A 148 13.71 -19.72 0.68
N GLN A 149 12.91 -20.60 0.08
CA GLN A 149 11.72 -21.17 0.71
C GLN A 149 12.08 -22.02 1.95
N ALA A 150 13.24 -22.67 1.97
CA ALA A 150 13.71 -23.46 3.11
C ALA A 150 14.32 -22.59 4.21
N THR A 151 14.97 -21.47 3.86
CA THR A 151 15.66 -20.62 4.83
C THR A 151 14.77 -19.60 5.51
N PHE A 152 13.77 -19.07 4.80
CA PHE A 152 12.90 -18.00 5.32
C PHE A 152 11.47 -18.50 5.57
N PRO A 153 10.83 -18.13 6.69
CA PRO A 153 9.43 -18.44 6.92
C PRO A 153 8.53 -17.64 5.96
N SER A 154 7.31 -18.14 5.68
CA SER A 154 6.35 -17.51 4.77
C SER A 154 5.99 -16.06 5.11
N ASP A 155 6.10 -15.71 6.39
CA ASP A 155 5.70 -14.40 6.89
C ASP A 155 6.89 -13.42 6.96
N TYR A 156 8.07 -13.83 6.47
CA TYR A 156 9.26 -12.99 6.46
C TYR A 156 9.10 -11.82 5.48
N ARG A 157 9.49 -10.63 5.94
CA ARG A 157 9.38 -9.37 5.19
C ARG A 157 10.77 -8.90 4.75
N PHE A 158 11.07 -9.03 3.47
CA PHE A 158 12.31 -8.53 2.89
C PHE A 158 12.21 -7.03 2.66
N HIS A 159 13.11 -6.26 3.28
CA HIS A 159 13.16 -4.81 3.08
C HIS A 159 14.08 -4.46 1.91
N TYR A 160 13.93 -3.26 1.36
CA TYR A 160 14.71 -2.84 0.19
C TYR A 160 16.24 -2.94 0.36
N PRO A 161 16.88 -2.69 1.54
CA PRO A 161 18.34 -2.87 1.65
C PRO A 161 18.76 -4.34 1.58
N GLU A 162 17.92 -5.25 2.08
CA GLU A 162 18.16 -6.69 1.99
C GLU A 162 18.10 -7.14 0.53
N LEU A 163 17.09 -6.69 -0.21
CA LEU A 163 16.93 -7.00 -1.63
C LEU A 163 18.04 -6.38 -2.48
N SER A 164 18.46 -5.16 -2.16
CA SER A 164 19.54 -4.45 -2.84
C SER A 164 20.85 -5.24 -2.79
N VAL A 165 21.25 -5.69 -1.60
CA VAL A 165 22.51 -6.45 -1.44
C VAL A 165 22.39 -7.88 -1.96
N LEU A 166 21.21 -8.50 -1.84
CA LEU A 166 20.97 -9.85 -2.37
C LEU A 166 21.10 -9.90 -3.90
N PHE A 167 20.56 -8.91 -4.61
CA PHE A 167 20.52 -8.91 -6.08
C PHE A 167 21.53 -7.97 -6.76
N ASP A 168 22.35 -7.26 -6.00
CA ASP A 168 23.30 -6.26 -6.53
C ASP A 168 22.61 -5.13 -7.32
N VAL A 169 21.44 -4.69 -6.84
CA VAL A 169 20.61 -3.64 -7.45
C VAL A 169 20.64 -2.40 -6.55
N PRO A 170 20.65 -1.17 -7.08
CA PRO A 170 20.64 0.04 -6.26
C PRO A 170 19.43 0.12 -5.30
N GLU A 171 19.65 0.69 -4.11
CA GLU A 171 18.63 0.83 -3.06
C GLU A 171 17.42 1.65 -3.50
N GLU A 172 17.61 2.65 -4.36
CA GLU A 172 16.50 3.50 -4.82
C GLU A 172 15.49 2.74 -5.68
N ASP A 173 15.96 1.82 -6.53
CA ASP A 173 15.10 1.08 -7.44
C ASP A 173 14.36 -0.03 -6.70
N THR A 174 15.04 -0.69 -5.76
CA THR A 174 14.41 -1.66 -4.85
C THR A 174 13.37 -0.99 -3.95
N TYR A 175 13.65 0.21 -3.44
CA TYR A 175 12.68 1.03 -2.69
C TYR A 175 11.43 1.34 -3.51
N LYS A 176 11.60 1.88 -4.73
CA LYS A 176 10.48 2.20 -5.63
C LYS A 176 9.67 0.95 -5.97
N PHE A 177 10.33 -0.18 -6.16
CA PHE A 177 9.68 -1.44 -6.45
C PHE A 177 8.85 -1.95 -5.25
N CYS A 178 9.42 -1.98 -4.05
CA CYS A 178 8.71 -2.34 -2.83
C CYS A 178 7.50 -1.44 -2.61
N LEU A 179 7.66 -0.12 -2.78
CA LEU A 179 6.57 0.84 -2.63
C LEU A 179 5.41 0.54 -3.60
N ARG A 180 5.72 0.26 -4.88
CA ARG A 180 4.70 -0.12 -5.88
C ARG A 180 3.98 -1.41 -5.51
N SER A 181 4.70 -2.45 -5.12
CA SER A 181 4.09 -3.72 -4.72
C SER A 181 3.20 -3.59 -3.48
N ARG A 182 3.59 -2.76 -2.52
CA ARG A 182 2.76 -2.45 -1.35
C ARG A 182 1.51 -1.69 -1.75
N MET A 183 1.65 -0.67 -2.59
CA MET A 183 0.55 0.08 -3.17
C MET A 183 -0.40 -0.78 -4.01
N GLU A 184 -0.01 -1.93 -4.56
CA GLU A 184 -0.94 -2.80 -5.29
C GLU A 184 -1.81 -3.66 -4.36
N LYS A 185 -1.34 -3.97 -3.14
CA LYS A 185 -2.01 -4.92 -2.24
C LYS A 185 -2.65 -4.28 -1.02
N SER A 186 -1.96 -3.35 -0.38
CA SER A 186 -2.43 -2.70 0.83
C SER A 186 -1.95 -1.26 0.90
N HIS A 187 -2.89 -0.33 0.81
CA HIS A 187 -2.57 1.09 0.81
C HIS A 187 -2.39 1.67 2.22
N ILE A 188 -2.77 0.95 3.28
CA ILE A 188 -2.65 1.44 4.65
C ILE A 188 -1.22 1.23 5.14
N GLY A 189 -0.54 2.31 5.51
CA GLY A 189 0.81 2.32 6.07
C GLY A 189 0.91 3.13 7.35
N GLU A 190 1.98 2.87 8.08
CA GLU A 190 2.37 3.49 9.33
C GLU A 190 3.31 4.65 9.05
N LEU A 191 2.87 5.83 9.49
CA LEU A 191 3.57 7.08 9.34
C LEU A 191 4.06 7.56 10.70
N ASP A 192 5.18 8.27 10.68
CA ASP A 192 5.77 8.90 11.86
C ASP A 192 4.94 10.12 12.27
N TYR A 193 4.31 10.06 13.44
CA TYR A 193 3.36 11.07 13.90
C TYR A 193 4.00 12.45 14.04
N ASP A 194 5.25 12.52 14.48
CA ASP A 194 5.97 13.77 14.72
C ASP A 194 6.38 14.47 13.43
N LYS A 195 6.57 13.70 12.35
CA LYS A 195 6.96 14.23 11.04
C LYS A 195 5.77 14.52 10.14
N VAL A 196 4.71 13.72 10.25
CA VAL A 196 3.40 14.01 9.64
C VAL A 196 2.79 15.25 10.28
N GLY A 197 2.90 15.36 11.60
CA GLY A 197 2.49 16.52 12.38
C GLY A 197 3.59 17.57 12.50
N ILE A 198 4.08 18.12 11.37
CA ILE A 198 5.03 19.26 11.28
C ILE A 198 5.60 19.74 12.62
N ASN A 199 6.57 19.00 13.16
CA ASN A 199 7.37 19.40 14.31
C ASN A 199 8.83 19.47 13.89
N SER A 200 9.19 20.53 13.16
CA SER A 200 10.57 21.01 13.04
C SER A 200 10.82 22.26 13.89
N ILE A 201 10.20 22.35 15.08
CA ILE A 201 10.49 23.40 16.06
C ILE A 201 10.69 22.75 17.44
N PRO A 202 11.91 22.72 17.97
CA PRO A 202 12.17 22.21 19.30
C PRO A 202 11.81 23.28 20.34
N HIS A 203 11.18 22.81 21.42
CA HIS A 203 11.05 23.46 22.72
C HIS A 203 10.18 24.73 22.86
N LEU A 204 9.47 24.71 23.99
CA LEU A 204 8.72 25.80 24.63
C LEU A 204 7.33 26.10 24.06
N ILE A 205 6.39 25.21 24.39
CA ILE A 205 5.15 25.48 25.13
C ILE A 205 4.31 24.20 24.97
N GLN A 206 4.31 23.40 26.03
CA GLN A 206 3.59 22.14 26.14
C GLN A 206 2.11 22.39 26.47
N PHE A 207 1.41 23.10 25.60
CA PHE A 207 -0.04 23.18 25.56
C PHE A 207 -0.45 23.30 24.09
N ILE A 208 -1.48 22.56 23.68
CA ILE A 208 -1.93 22.31 22.28
C ILE A 208 -1.34 20.99 21.73
N GLN A 209 -1.88 19.89 22.27
CA GLN A 209 -1.76 18.56 21.71
C GLN A 209 -2.34 18.54 20.28
N VAL A 210 -1.60 17.90 19.37
CA VAL A 210 -1.96 17.61 17.97
C VAL A 210 -2.09 18.87 17.09
N LYS A 211 -0.95 19.39 16.61
CA LYS A 211 -0.91 20.52 15.66
C LYS A 211 -1.39 20.09 14.26
N ARG A 212 -2.71 19.90 14.11
CA ARG A 212 -3.36 20.13 12.81
C ARG A 212 -3.06 21.58 12.41
N LYS A 213 -2.31 21.78 11.32
CA LYS A 213 -2.00 23.11 10.80
C LYS A 213 -3.30 23.91 10.62
N GLY A 214 -3.38 25.06 11.29
CA GLY A 214 -4.49 25.99 11.08
C GLY A 214 -5.75 25.72 11.91
N PHE A 215 -5.71 24.94 12.99
CA PHE A 215 -6.88 24.68 13.85
C PHE A 215 -7.67 25.95 14.21
N LEU A 216 -7.00 27.02 14.63
CA LEU A 216 -7.66 28.28 14.98
C LEU A 216 -8.35 28.94 13.77
N ARG A 217 -7.68 28.96 12.61
CA ARG A 217 -8.25 29.49 11.37
C ARG A 217 -9.46 28.68 10.94
N ASP A 218 -9.32 27.36 10.92
CA ASP A 218 -10.36 26.44 10.46
C ASP A 218 -11.56 26.48 11.42
N HIS A 219 -11.32 26.64 12.73
CA HIS A 219 -12.37 26.87 13.72
C HIS A 219 -13.16 28.14 13.43
N TRP A 220 -12.48 29.28 13.21
CA TRP A 220 -13.16 30.54 12.89
C TRP A 220 -13.88 30.51 11.55
N LEU A 221 -13.34 29.80 10.55
CA LEU A 221 -14.00 29.59 9.26
C LEU A 221 -15.28 28.76 9.41
N ILE A 222 -15.25 27.66 10.17
CA ILE A 222 -16.43 26.84 10.46
C ILE A 222 -17.45 27.64 11.26
N PHE A 223 -17.00 28.45 12.23
CA PHE A 223 -17.89 29.29 13.02
C PHE A 223 -18.57 30.36 12.18
N ALA A 224 -17.82 31.12 11.37
CA ALA A 224 -18.36 32.16 10.51
C ALA A 224 -19.28 31.59 9.42
N GLY A 225 -18.87 30.48 8.79
CA GLY A 225 -19.68 29.77 7.81
C GLY A 225 -20.97 29.22 8.42
N GLY A 226 -20.86 28.58 9.58
CA GLY A 226 -22.00 28.13 10.37
C GLY A 226 -22.95 29.29 10.67
N TRP A 227 -22.45 30.36 11.29
CA TRP A 227 -23.24 31.54 11.64
C TRP A 227 -24.02 32.10 10.43
N TYR A 228 -23.36 32.25 9.28
CA TYR A 228 -24.02 32.76 8.08
C TYR A 228 -25.09 31.81 7.53
N ILE A 229 -24.82 30.51 7.49
CA ILE A 229 -25.78 29.50 7.03
C ILE A 229 -26.96 29.46 8.00
N PHE A 230 -26.72 29.29 9.31
CA PHE A 230 -27.73 29.23 10.37
C PHE A 230 -28.61 30.48 10.46
N LYS A 231 -28.10 31.65 10.09
CA LYS A 231 -28.89 32.88 10.03
C LYS A 231 -29.91 32.90 8.88
N ASN A 232 -29.63 32.22 7.78
CA ASN A 232 -30.48 32.16 6.58
C ASN A 232 -31.06 30.74 6.36
N PHE A 233 -31.33 30.02 7.44
CA PHE A 233 -31.48 28.57 7.41
C PHE A 233 -32.67 28.07 6.56
N PRO A 234 -32.44 27.25 5.50
CA PRO A 234 -33.50 26.82 4.59
C PRO A 234 -34.28 25.57 5.06
N PHE A 235 -33.88 24.92 6.16
CA PHE A 235 -34.47 23.63 6.57
C PHE A 235 -35.92 23.70 7.09
N TYR A 236 -36.42 24.89 7.41
CA TYR A 236 -37.83 25.08 7.81
C TYR A 236 -38.73 25.55 6.66
N ASN A 237 -38.19 25.65 5.44
CA ASN A 237 -38.94 26.07 4.27
C ASN A 237 -39.70 24.89 3.64
N TYR A 238 -40.88 25.15 3.11
CA TYR A 238 -41.68 24.20 2.32
C TYR A 238 -40.85 23.48 1.25
N LEU A 239 -39.96 24.21 0.57
CA LEU A 239 -39.10 23.63 -0.47
C LEU A 239 -38.16 22.56 0.07
N PHE A 240 -37.64 22.70 1.30
CA PHE A 240 -36.77 21.70 1.90
C PHE A 240 -37.53 20.40 2.22
N TYR A 241 -38.70 20.49 2.85
CA TYR A 241 -39.46 19.30 3.21
C TYR A 241 -40.04 18.58 1.99
N MET A 242 -40.64 19.32 1.04
CA MET A 242 -41.33 18.69 -0.10
C MET A 242 -40.40 18.29 -1.24
N LYS A 243 -39.30 19.01 -1.45
CA LYS A 243 -38.36 18.71 -2.54
C LYS A 243 -37.11 18.05 -1.98
N THR A 244 -36.31 18.73 -1.19
CA THR A 244 -34.99 18.21 -0.79
C THR A 244 -35.09 16.91 0.03
N TYR A 245 -35.93 16.89 1.07
CA TYR A 245 -36.10 15.73 1.93
C TYR A 245 -36.86 14.60 1.21
N GLY A 246 -37.99 14.90 0.57
CA GLY A 246 -38.76 13.93 -0.20
C GLY A 246 -37.95 13.23 -1.31
N PHE A 247 -37.17 13.98 -2.09
CA PHE A 247 -36.28 13.38 -3.11
C PHE A 247 -35.14 12.56 -2.49
N SER A 248 -34.58 12.99 -1.35
CA SER A 248 -33.52 12.21 -0.68
C SER A 248 -34.00 10.80 -0.27
N LEU A 249 -35.23 10.70 0.27
CA LEU A 249 -35.83 9.41 0.64
C LEU A 249 -36.15 8.55 -0.59
N TRP A 250 -36.55 9.18 -1.70
CA TRP A 250 -36.71 8.49 -2.98
C TRP A 250 -35.39 7.89 -3.47
N PHE A 251 -34.29 8.63 -3.42
CA PHE A 251 -32.97 8.11 -3.79
C PHE A 251 -32.52 6.94 -2.91
N VAL A 252 -32.80 6.96 -1.61
CA VAL A 252 -32.54 5.82 -0.72
C VAL A 252 -33.37 4.59 -1.13
N SER A 253 -34.64 4.79 -1.44
CA SER A 253 -35.53 3.72 -1.90
C SER A 253 -35.05 3.13 -3.24
N CYS A 254 -34.65 3.98 -4.17
CA CYS A 254 -34.00 3.60 -5.42
C CYS A 254 -32.70 2.84 -5.19
N TRP A 255 -31.85 3.26 -4.25
CA TRP A 255 -30.63 2.53 -3.92
C TRP A 255 -30.93 1.10 -3.47
N TYR A 256 -31.85 0.90 -2.53
CA TYR A 256 -32.23 -0.45 -2.08
C TYR A 256 -32.78 -1.35 -3.21
N LEU A 257 -33.60 -0.79 -4.11
CA LEU A 257 -34.19 -1.54 -5.21
C LEU A 257 -33.19 -1.80 -6.36
N PHE A 258 -32.41 -0.79 -6.73
CA PHE A 258 -31.45 -0.88 -7.83
C PHE A 258 -30.17 -1.60 -7.45
N SER A 259 -29.73 -1.59 -6.19
CA SER A 259 -28.61 -2.46 -5.76
C SER A 259 -28.93 -3.93 -6.00
N ARG A 260 -30.21 -4.35 -5.90
CA ARG A 260 -30.64 -5.72 -6.23
C ARG A 260 -30.63 -6.01 -7.72
N MET A 261 -31.00 -5.03 -8.56
CA MET A 261 -30.94 -5.16 -10.03
C MET A 261 -29.52 -5.11 -10.57
N ALA A 262 -28.71 -4.19 -10.10
CA ALA A 262 -27.30 -4.08 -10.46
C ALA A 262 -26.54 -5.37 -10.06
N ASN A 263 -26.87 -6.00 -8.92
CA ASN A 263 -26.36 -7.32 -8.55
C ASN A 263 -26.69 -8.45 -9.54
N ARG A 264 -27.75 -8.33 -10.34
CA ARG A 264 -28.07 -9.31 -11.40
C ARG A 264 -27.31 -9.02 -12.70
N VAL A 265 -27.05 -7.74 -13.00
CA VAL A 265 -26.32 -7.32 -14.20
C VAL A 265 -24.82 -7.63 -14.06
N TRP A 266 -24.24 -7.41 -12.88
CA TRP A 266 -22.81 -7.60 -12.60
C TRP A 266 -22.40 -9.04 -12.25
N ARG A 267 -23.35 -9.97 -12.17
CA ARG A 267 -23.09 -11.41 -12.00
C ARG A 267 -22.92 -12.18 -13.33
N ARG A 268 -23.02 -11.49 -14.47
CA ARG A 268 -22.72 -12.03 -15.80
C ARG A 268 -21.32 -11.62 -16.22
#